data_AF-A0A0V1PFB7-F1
#
_entry.id   AF-A0A0V1PFB7-F1
#
_cell.length_a   1.000
_cell.length_b   1.000
_cell.length_c   1.000
_cell.angle_alpha   90.00
_cell.angle_beta   90.00
_cell.angle_gamma   90.00
#
_symmetry.space_group_name_H-M   'P 1'
#
loop_
_entity.id
_entity.type
_entity.pdbx_description
1 polymer ?
#
loop_
_entity_poly.entity_id
_entity_poly.type
_entity_poly.pdbx_seq_one_letter_code
_entity_poly.pdbx_strand_id
1 'polypeptide(L)'
;MEKVFVDDVFLKGNLCKSSVTGWDIYEALKDYFKFDSNNCHLLSLTATSIGEHTGFLSYLIQVQLQWACQQRCNSEVVNLPNSVIVKMLEEKRWERVLQRVQSSLKGKSNPLPVMHNVECTVYKLFTDHAVNVPVPKCYACWPVGCDKPPIIIMEDLNNDGRTVNLSSGLKFEQLLELAGALAQLHAWSLTTDVDWKTNLPTSETLLAGIEQYFDNISDKVDEIVHSYSQYFSSVNVEKVKEMLNLKSISKMLDCNTELIGEVLVHGDLWVSNIFFFQNDDGLAGNSIKGIIDWQFAHRGSFCNDLRRLFDISTSTTLRRKYMETVLQFYYNRLKSFAGDKLTVSYLQVKNIFQTAFAYTAVTSFVFLLEECIEMLADDEQSKHFILLRLAELYEDGSRLLGKSILEAKAHESVSSFGAALSQIIKSSHSSEILHSTVRSFVQHEACLHNSIASLKQLDFASTKLISVLKNTAEKHHFFSTQFIDKTKEQLDLIESADYWLNYNEEKEE
;
A
#
# COMPACT_ATOMS: atom_id res chain seq x y z
N MET A 1 38.39 -29.49 -33.12
CA MET A 1 37.29 -28.53 -32.99
C MET A 1 37.77 -27.46 -32.04
N GLU A 2 38.26 -26.34 -32.59
CA GLU A 2 38.59 -25.16 -31.80
C GLU A 2 37.34 -24.77 -31.02
N LYS A 3 37.42 -24.79 -29.69
CA LYS A 3 36.34 -24.33 -28.84
C LYS A 3 36.28 -22.81 -29.03
N VAL A 4 35.30 -22.35 -29.80
CA VAL A 4 34.95 -20.94 -29.88
C VAL A 4 34.36 -20.57 -28.53
N PHE A 5 35.22 -20.12 -27.61
CA PHE A 5 34.80 -19.48 -26.37
C PHE A 5 34.38 -18.05 -26.70
N VAL A 6 33.50 -17.45 -25.89
CA VAL A 6 33.26 -16.00 -26.00
C VAL A 6 34.61 -15.33 -25.75
N ASP A 7 35.16 -14.72 -26.79
CA ASP A 7 36.41 -13.97 -26.72
C ASP A 7 36.26 -12.90 -25.63
N ASP A 8 37.29 -12.68 -24.80
CA ASP A 8 37.32 -11.66 -23.73
C ASP A 8 36.98 -10.24 -24.27
N VAL A 9 37.06 -10.06 -25.59
CA VAL A 9 36.69 -8.85 -26.31
C VAL A 9 35.16 -8.62 -26.36
N PHE A 10 34.34 -9.67 -26.39
CA PHE A 10 32.88 -9.56 -26.51
C PHE A 10 32.19 -9.22 -25.19
N LEU A 11 32.78 -9.61 -24.05
CA LEU A 11 32.24 -9.32 -22.72
C LEU A 11 32.50 -7.88 -22.26
N LYS A 12 33.41 -7.14 -22.93
CA LYS A 12 33.76 -5.75 -22.59
C LYS A 12 32.85 -4.70 -23.20
N GLY A 13 31.98 -5.09 -24.14
CA GLY A 13 31.00 -4.19 -24.74
C GLY A 13 29.86 -3.87 -23.76
N ASN A 14 29.42 -2.61 -23.76
CA ASN A 14 28.26 -2.19 -23.01
C ASN A 14 26.99 -2.88 -23.54
N LEU A 15 26.24 -3.51 -22.65
CA LEU A 15 24.98 -4.16 -22.97
C LEU A 15 23.86 -3.13 -23.11
N CYS A 16 23.09 -3.20 -24.20
CA CYS A 16 21.92 -2.36 -24.43
C CYS A 16 22.17 -0.84 -24.25
N LYS A 17 23.38 -0.34 -24.57
CA LYS A 17 23.80 1.06 -24.35
C LYS A 17 23.82 1.51 -22.87
N SER A 18 23.85 0.56 -21.94
CA SER A 18 24.01 0.83 -20.51
C SER A 18 25.49 0.99 -20.11
N SER A 19 25.76 1.18 -18.82
CA SER A 19 27.12 1.11 -18.24
C SER A 19 27.57 -0.32 -17.90
N VAL A 20 26.68 -1.31 -18.03
CA VAL A 20 26.92 -2.70 -17.63
C VAL A 20 27.46 -3.49 -18.81
N THR A 21 28.41 -4.36 -18.54
CA THR A 21 29.06 -5.23 -19.52
C THR A 21 28.71 -6.69 -19.31
N GLY A 22 29.01 -7.55 -20.29
CA GLY A 22 28.88 -9.00 -20.10
C GLY A 22 29.84 -9.54 -19.02
N TRP A 23 30.96 -8.85 -18.80
CA TRP A 23 31.94 -9.20 -17.78
C TRP A 23 31.38 -9.02 -16.36
N ASP A 24 30.65 -7.93 -16.11
CA ASP A 24 30.00 -7.69 -14.82
C ASP A 24 29.07 -8.83 -14.42
N ILE A 25 28.27 -9.32 -15.38
CA ILE A 25 27.34 -10.44 -15.17
C ILE A 25 28.10 -11.75 -14.93
N TYR A 26 29.13 -12.00 -15.73
CA TYR A 26 29.97 -13.19 -15.56
C TYR A 26 30.63 -13.23 -14.19
N GLU A 27 31.24 -12.13 -13.75
CA GLU A 27 31.87 -12.03 -12.42
C GLU A 27 30.86 -12.24 -11.30
N ALA A 28 29.71 -11.56 -11.36
CA ALA A 28 28.66 -11.72 -10.38
C ALA A 28 28.20 -13.18 -10.23
N LEU A 29 27.96 -13.86 -11.36
CA LEU A 29 27.54 -15.26 -11.35
C LEU A 29 28.67 -16.19 -10.88
N LYS A 30 29.91 -15.93 -11.28
CA LYS A 30 31.08 -16.67 -10.79
C LYS A 30 31.21 -16.55 -9.28
N ASP A 31 31.07 -15.34 -8.75
CA ASP A 31 31.13 -15.06 -7.32
C ASP A 31 29.97 -15.72 -6.56
N TYR A 32 28.76 -15.72 -7.11
CA TYR A 32 27.60 -16.35 -6.47
C TYR A 32 27.70 -17.88 -6.46
N PHE A 33 27.94 -18.49 -7.62
CA PHE A 33 27.96 -19.95 -7.78
C PHE A 33 29.29 -20.59 -7.42
N LYS A 34 30.33 -19.80 -7.15
CA LYS A 34 31.70 -20.25 -6.82
C LYS A 34 32.23 -21.25 -7.85
N PHE A 35 32.03 -20.95 -9.14
CA PHE A 35 32.55 -21.81 -10.21
C PHE A 35 33.95 -21.41 -10.69
N ASP A 36 34.71 -22.41 -11.11
CA ASP A 36 36.02 -22.28 -11.72
C ASP A 36 35.89 -21.99 -13.22
N SER A 37 36.56 -20.94 -13.68
CA SER A 37 36.62 -20.53 -15.09
C SER A 37 37.24 -21.59 -16.02
N ASN A 38 37.99 -22.55 -15.48
CA ASN A 38 38.53 -23.69 -16.24
C ASN A 38 37.48 -24.79 -16.47
N ASN A 39 36.44 -24.83 -15.65
CA ASN A 39 35.43 -25.87 -15.69
C ASN A 39 34.09 -25.37 -16.22
N CYS A 40 33.81 -24.06 -16.12
CA CYS A 40 32.57 -23.46 -16.59
C CYS A 40 32.86 -22.24 -17.47
N HIS A 41 32.44 -22.35 -18.73
CA HIS A 41 32.66 -21.36 -19.78
C HIS A 41 31.32 -20.83 -20.28
N LEU A 42 31.22 -19.51 -20.39
CA LEU A 42 30.12 -18.86 -21.08
C LEU A 42 30.35 -19.00 -22.59
N LEU A 43 29.39 -19.61 -23.28
CA LEU A 43 29.43 -19.87 -24.74
C LEU A 43 28.80 -18.74 -25.54
N SER A 44 27.74 -18.12 -25.01
CA SER A 44 27.10 -16.97 -25.62
C SER A 44 26.33 -16.15 -24.60
N LEU A 45 26.22 -14.86 -24.87
CA LEU A 45 25.41 -13.92 -24.11
C LEU A 45 24.63 -13.04 -25.09
N THR A 46 23.32 -12.93 -24.90
CA THR A 46 22.49 -11.94 -25.60
C THR A 46 21.71 -11.12 -24.60
N ALA A 47 21.67 -9.80 -24.80
CA ALA A 47 21.01 -8.86 -23.90
C ALA A 47 19.89 -8.11 -24.64
N THR A 48 18.75 -7.92 -23.98
CA THR A 48 17.61 -7.17 -24.51
C THR A 48 17.08 -6.23 -23.43
N SER A 49 16.88 -4.96 -23.78
CA SER A 49 16.18 -3.99 -22.93
C SER A 49 14.72 -4.40 -22.79
N ILE A 50 14.21 -4.44 -21.56
CA ILE A 50 12.82 -4.80 -21.28
C ILE A 50 12.16 -3.76 -20.38
N GLY A 51 10.84 -3.88 -20.23
CA GLY A 51 10.06 -3.08 -19.30
C GLY A 51 9.94 -1.60 -19.67
N GLU A 52 10.17 -1.23 -20.93
CA GLU A 52 9.76 0.08 -21.43
C GLU A 52 8.22 0.20 -21.34
N HIS A 53 7.72 1.33 -20.83
CA HIS A 53 6.27 1.61 -20.64
C HIS A 53 5.51 0.69 -19.68
N THR A 54 6.20 -0.04 -18.80
CA THR A 54 5.57 -0.96 -17.83
C THR A 54 5.56 -0.43 -16.38
N GLY A 55 5.81 0.87 -16.18
CA GLY A 55 5.83 1.51 -14.85
C GLY A 55 7.17 1.41 -14.10
N PHE A 56 8.08 0.51 -14.47
CA PHE A 56 9.37 0.40 -13.79
C PHE A 56 10.21 1.68 -13.89
N LEU A 57 10.66 2.18 -12.74
CA LEU A 57 11.58 3.32 -12.63
C LEU A 57 13.02 3.00 -13.03
N SER A 58 13.38 1.71 -13.02
CA SER A 58 14.72 1.23 -13.34
C SER A 58 14.86 0.85 -14.82
N TYR A 59 16.07 0.90 -15.36
CA TYR A 59 16.40 0.26 -16.63
C TYR A 59 16.60 -1.23 -16.40
N LEU A 60 15.91 -2.05 -17.19
CA LEU A 60 15.90 -3.50 -17.05
C LEU A 60 16.48 -4.14 -18.31
N ILE A 61 17.39 -5.08 -18.12
CA ILE A 61 17.95 -5.89 -19.20
C ILE A 61 17.67 -7.36 -18.88
N GLN A 62 17.02 -8.06 -19.81
CA GLN A 62 17.01 -9.52 -19.81
C GLN A 62 18.27 -10.02 -20.51
N VAL A 63 19.01 -10.90 -19.86
CA VAL A 63 20.23 -11.49 -20.41
C VAL A 63 20.07 -13.00 -20.50
N GLN A 64 20.14 -13.51 -21.72
CA GLN A 64 20.15 -14.93 -22.02
C GLN A 64 21.61 -15.42 -22.07
N LEU A 65 21.85 -16.56 -21.43
CA LEU A 65 23.17 -17.12 -21.16
C LEU A 65 23.20 -18.57 -21.62
N GLN A 66 24.28 -18.98 -22.27
CA GLN A 66 24.54 -20.38 -22.59
C GLN A 66 25.89 -20.79 -22.03
N TRP A 67 25.93 -21.91 -21.31
CA TRP A 67 27.11 -22.36 -20.59
C TRP A 67 27.57 -23.74 -21.06
N ALA A 68 28.89 -23.95 -21.09
CA ALA A 68 29.50 -25.26 -21.01
C ALA A 68 30.13 -25.40 -19.63
N CYS A 69 29.51 -26.16 -18.73
CA CYS A 69 29.95 -26.32 -17.36
C CYS A 69 30.13 -27.80 -17.00
N GLN A 70 31.33 -28.16 -16.55
CA GLN A 70 31.72 -29.50 -16.12
C GLN A 70 31.95 -29.58 -14.61
N GLN A 71 31.92 -28.45 -13.91
CA GLN A 71 32.10 -28.41 -12.47
C GLN A 71 30.98 -29.19 -11.77
N ARG A 72 31.36 -29.97 -10.75
CA ARG A 72 30.41 -30.70 -9.93
C ARG A 72 30.46 -30.28 -8.47
N CYS A 73 29.29 -30.24 -7.83
CA CYS A 73 29.11 -30.11 -6.39
C CYS A 73 28.20 -31.27 -5.94
N ASN A 74 28.61 -32.03 -4.91
CA ASN A 74 27.87 -33.21 -4.45
C ASN A 74 27.49 -34.21 -5.57
N SER A 75 28.40 -34.43 -6.51
CA SER A 75 28.24 -35.31 -7.69
C SER A 75 27.31 -34.81 -8.80
N GLU A 76 26.65 -33.67 -8.64
CA GLU A 76 25.81 -33.03 -9.66
C GLU A 76 26.55 -31.87 -10.33
N VAL A 77 26.28 -31.62 -11.61
CA VAL A 77 26.85 -30.47 -12.32
C VAL A 77 26.26 -29.18 -11.74
N VAL A 78 27.11 -28.16 -11.54
CA VAL A 78 26.65 -26.84 -11.08
C VAL A 78 25.62 -26.30 -12.07
N ASN A 79 24.41 -26.06 -11.58
CA ASN A 79 23.30 -25.56 -12.39
C ASN A 79 23.37 -24.03 -12.49
N LEU A 80 23.91 -23.53 -13.60
CA LEU A 80 24.01 -22.10 -13.90
C LEU A 80 22.74 -21.59 -14.59
N PRO A 81 22.32 -20.34 -14.35
CA PRO A 81 21.12 -19.80 -14.96
C PRO A 81 21.29 -19.63 -16.47
N ASN A 82 20.26 -20.01 -17.21
CA ASN A 82 20.17 -19.74 -18.66
C ASN A 82 19.64 -18.32 -18.95
N SER A 83 19.05 -17.65 -17.96
CA SER A 83 18.69 -16.24 -18.06
C SER A 83 18.73 -15.53 -16.70
N VAL A 84 19.00 -14.23 -16.75
CA VAL A 84 18.98 -13.33 -15.58
C VAL A 84 18.35 -11.99 -15.94
N ILE A 85 17.82 -11.29 -14.94
CA ILE A 85 17.39 -9.90 -15.06
C ILE A 85 18.43 -9.02 -14.41
N VAL A 86 18.87 -7.98 -15.12
CA VAL A 86 19.77 -6.94 -14.61
C VAL A 86 18.95 -5.65 -14.47
N LYS A 87 18.86 -5.15 -13.25
CA LYS A 87 18.19 -3.90 -12.89
C LYS A 87 19.23 -2.82 -12.57
N MET A 88 19.05 -1.62 -13.10
CA MET A 88 19.93 -0.47 -12.87
C MET A 88 19.14 0.84 -12.83
N LEU A 89 19.75 1.89 -12.28
CA LEU A 89 19.12 3.21 -12.19
C LEU A 89 18.92 3.82 -13.59
N GLU A 90 17.80 4.52 -13.79
CA GLU A 90 17.52 5.24 -15.04
C GLU A 90 16.84 6.59 -14.79
N GLU A 91 17.66 7.64 -14.84
CA GLU A 91 17.22 9.00 -14.58
C GLU A 91 16.11 9.45 -15.55
N LYS A 92 16.18 9.03 -16.83
CA LYS A 92 15.15 9.41 -17.81
C LYS A 92 13.77 8.86 -17.49
N ARG A 93 13.64 7.71 -16.81
CA ARG A 93 12.32 7.19 -16.41
C ARG A 93 11.76 8.05 -15.28
N TRP A 94 12.60 8.40 -14.32
CA TRP A 94 12.22 9.30 -13.24
C TRP A 94 11.84 10.69 -13.75
N GLU A 95 12.59 11.26 -14.69
CA GLU A 95 12.23 12.54 -15.33
C GLU A 95 10.85 12.50 -15.99
N ARG A 96 10.47 11.39 -16.64
CA ARG A 96 9.12 11.22 -17.19
C ARG A 96 8.04 11.18 -16.12
N VAL A 97 8.30 10.54 -14.98
CA VAL A 97 7.37 10.57 -13.83
C VAL A 97 7.23 11.99 -13.30
N LEU A 98 8.34 12.71 -13.14
CA LEU A 98 8.32 14.09 -12.66
C LEU A 98 7.53 15.02 -13.59
N GLN A 99 7.68 14.87 -14.91
CA GLN A 99 6.92 15.66 -15.88
C GLN A 99 5.40 15.48 -15.70
N ARG A 100 4.92 14.28 -15.35
CA ARG A 100 3.47 14.01 -15.15
C ARG A 100 2.90 14.68 -13.91
N VAL A 101 3.71 14.78 -12.86
CA VAL A 101 3.37 15.52 -11.64
C VAL A 101 3.78 16.99 -11.73
N GLN A 102 3.97 17.50 -12.95
CA GLN A 102 4.35 18.89 -13.25
C GLN A 102 5.58 19.37 -12.46
N SER A 103 6.56 18.49 -12.32
CA SER A 103 7.76 18.68 -11.51
C SER A 103 9.02 18.42 -12.33
N SER A 104 10.19 18.69 -11.74
CA SER A 104 11.48 18.44 -12.39
C SER A 104 12.57 18.15 -11.37
N LEU A 105 13.69 17.57 -11.84
CA LEU A 105 14.89 17.34 -11.03
C LEU A 105 15.62 18.62 -10.63
N LYS A 106 15.34 19.75 -11.28
CA LYS A 106 16.14 20.96 -11.17
C LYS A 106 16.13 21.52 -9.74
N GLY A 107 17.29 21.51 -9.09
CA GLY A 107 17.48 22.02 -7.73
C GLY A 107 16.96 21.08 -6.63
N LYS A 108 16.66 19.82 -6.95
CA LYS A 108 16.10 18.80 -6.04
C LYS A 108 17.04 17.60 -5.95
N SER A 109 17.08 16.91 -4.80
CA SER A 109 17.90 15.72 -4.61
C SER A 109 17.32 14.49 -5.33
N ASN A 110 18.12 13.83 -6.18
CA ASN A 110 17.67 12.63 -6.88
C ASN A 110 17.45 11.46 -5.89
N PRO A 111 16.23 10.88 -5.80
CA PRO A 111 15.94 9.82 -4.85
C PRO A 111 16.34 8.42 -5.35
N LEU A 112 16.63 8.26 -6.65
CA LEU A 112 16.92 6.94 -7.25
C LEU A 112 18.09 6.20 -6.57
N PRO A 113 19.22 6.84 -6.21
CA PRO A 113 20.30 6.17 -5.46
C PRO A 113 19.86 5.60 -4.12
N VAL A 114 18.96 6.30 -3.41
CA VAL A 114 18.44 5.83 -2.12
C VAL A 114 17.54 4.62 -2.34
N MET A 115 16.61 4.69 -3.30
CA MET A 115 15.70 3.60 -3.64
C MET A 115 16.46 2.33 -4.09
N HIS A 116 17.49 2.48 -4.92
CA HIS A 116 18.36 1.37 -5.34
C HIS A 116 19.08 0.72 -4.16
N ASN A 117 19.62 1.53 -3.24
CA ASN A 117 20.33 1.03 -2.06
C ASN A 117 19.37 0.36 -1.05
N VAL A 118 18.13 0.84 -0.93
CA VAL A 118 17.06 0.19 -0.16
C VAL A 118 16.80 -1.21 -0.73
N GLU A 119 16.60 -1.35 -2.04
CA GLU A 119 16.36 -2.64 -2.67
C GLU A 119 17.55 -3.60 -2.50
N CYS A 120 18.78 -3.12 -2.67
CA CYS A 120 20.00 -3.90 -2.39
C CYS A 120 20.03 -4.41 -0.95
N THR A 121 19.63 -3.57 0.01
CA THR A 121 19.59 -3.91 1.43
C THR A 121 18.57 -5.00 1.71
N VAL A 122 17.38 -4.91 1.11
CA VAL A 122 16.32 -5.93 1.26
C VAL A 122 16.74 -7.28 0.69
N TYR A 123 17.27 -7.32 -0.53
CA TYR A 123 17.72 -8.59 -1.10
C TYR A 123 18.87 -9.21 -0.33
N LYS A 124 19.78 -8.38 0.21
CA LYS A 124 20.83 -8.86 1.11
C LYS A 124 20.23 -9.45 2.39
N LEU A 125 19.28 -8.77 3.01
CA LEU A 125 18.56 -9.27 4.20
C LEU A 125 17.90 -10.63 3.94
N PHE A 126 17.23 -10.79 2.79
CA PHE A 126 16.57 -12.04 2.40
C PHE A 126 17.55 -13.16 2.03
N THR A 127 18.77 -12.80 1.62
CA THR A 127 19.84 -13.78 1.33
C THR A 127 20.52 -14.25 2.62
N ASP A 128 20.79 -13.32 3.53
CA ASP A 128 21.54 -13.57 4.77
C ASP A 128 20.67 -14.23 5.86
N HIS A 129 19.34 -14.12 5.75
CA HIS A 129 18.40 -14.61 6.75
C HIS A 129 17.22 -15.37 6.15
N ALA A 130 16.69 -16.33 6.91
CA ALA A 130 15.51 -17.10 6.52
C ALA A 130 14.23 -16.26 6.69
N VAL A 131 13.97 -15.37 5.73
CA VAL A 131 12.71 -14.62 5.64
C VAL A 131 11.75 -15.40 4.75
N ASN A 132 10.59 -15.79 5.29
CA ASN A 132 9.65 -16.66 4.60
C ASN A 132 8.73 -15.85 3.67
N VAL A 133 9.32 -15.28 2.61
CA VAL A 133 8.64 -14.53 1.55
C VAL A 133 9.16 -15.00 0.19
N PRO A 134 8.30 -15.31 -0.80
CA PRO A 134 8.75 -15.68 -2.13
C PRO A 134 9.38 -14.48 -2.83
N VAL A 135 10.68 -14.56 -3.13
CA VAL A 135 11.44 -13.54 -3.87
C VAL A 135 12.34 -14.23 -4.89
N PRO A 136 12.68 -13.59 -6.03
CA PRO A 136 13.69 -14.12 -6.93
C PRO A 136 15.05 -14.19 -6.21
N LYS A 137 15.90 -15.14 -6.60
CA LYS A 137 17.28 -15.15 -6.13
C LYS A 137 18.00 -13.86 -6.58
N CYS A 138 18.58 -13.08 -5.65
CA CYS A 138 19.58 -12.05 -6.00
C CYS A 138 20.94 -12.74 -6.15
N TYR A 139 21.50 -12.72 -7.36
CA TYR A 139 22.85 -13.21 -7.64
C TYR A 139 23.91 -12.18 -7.27
N ALA A 140 23.62 -10.90 -7.45
CA ALA A 140 24.47 -9.81 -7.02
C ALA A 140 23.67 -8.52 -6.82
N CYS A 141 24.03 -7.76 -5.80
CA CYS A 141 23.39 -6.51 -5.42
C CYS A 141 24.53 -5.50 -5.14
N TRP A 142 24.79 -4.57 -6.06
CA TRP A 142 25.89 -3.58 -6.00
C TRP A 142 25.29 -2.18 -5.74
N PRO A 143 25.45 -1.63 -4.52
CA PRO A 143 24.86 -0.35 -4.16
C PRO A 143 25.61 0.82 -4.81
N VAL A 144 24.95 1.97 -4.91
CA VAL A 144 25.60 3.24 -5.25
C VAL A 144 26.66 3.56 -4.19
N GLY A 145 27.86 3.88 -4.65
CA GLY A 145 29.01 4.23 -3.81
C GLY A 145 30.03 3.09 -3.61
N CYS A 146 29.82 1.91 -4.20
CA CYS A 146 30.86 0.88 -4.30
C CYS A 146 31.72 1.04 -5.57
N ASP A 147 32.80 0.24 -5.68
CA ASP A 147 33.73 0.28 -6.83
C ASP A 147 33.16 -0.35 -8.11
N LYS A 148 31.92 -0.86 -8.08
CA LYS A 148 31.23 -1.53 -9.19
C LYS A 148 30.02 -0.70 -9.66
N PRO A 149 29.56 -0.86 -10.92
CA PRO A 149 28.37 -0.16 -11.39
C PRO A 149 27.14 -0.53 -10.53
N PRO A 150 26.23 0.42 -10.23
CA PRO A 150 25.11 0.14 -9.36
C PRO A 150 24.06 -0.72 -10.08
N ILE A 151 24.00 -2.01 -9.74
CA ILE A 151 23.13 -2.99 -10.37
C ILE A 151 22.55 -3.98 -9.38
N ILE A 152 21.44 -4.60 -9.75
CA ILE A 152 20.93 -5.81 -9.12
C ILE A 152 20.78 -6.86 -10.22
N ILE A 153 21.41 -8.02 -10.03
CA ILE A 153 21.29 -9.18 -10.91
C ILE A 153 20.45 -10.23 -10.20
N MET A 154 19.32 -10.61 -10.78
CA MET A 154 18.36 -11.51 -10.16
C MET A 154 17.85 -12.60 -11.11
N GLU A 155 17.23 -13.62 -10.54
CA GLU A 155 16.56 -14.69 -11.26
C GLU A 155 15.50 -14.15 -12.23
N ASP A 156 15.51 -14.68 -13.46
CA ASP A 156 14.48 -14.40 -14.44
C ASP A 156 13.27 -15.32 -14.22
N LEU A 157 12.19 -14.74 -13.70
CA LEU A 157 10.96 -15.44 -13.37
C LEU A 157 10.07 -15.74 -14.59
N ASN A 158 10.42 -15.28 -15.80
CA ASN A 158 9.55 -15.41 -16.98
C ASN A 158 9.44 -16.85 -17.51
N ASN A 159 10.32 -17.77 -17.10
CA ASN A 159 10.30 -19.15 -17.57
C ASN A 159 9.01 -19.88 -17.17
N ASP A 160 8.58 -19.72 -15.92
CA ASP A 160 7.39 -20.36 -15.35
C ASP A 160 6.50 -19.41 -14.54
N GLY A 161 6.82 -18.11 -14.50
CA GLY A 161 6.08 -17.07 -13.81
C GLY A 161 5.33 -16.13 -14.74
N ARG A 162 4.17 -15.64 -14.30
CA ARG A 162 3.33 -14.66 -15.00
C ARG A 162 2.78 -13.63 -14.01
N THR A 163 2.78 -12.37 -14.41
CA THR A 163 2.06 -11.30 -13.71
C THR A 163 0.58 -11.31 -14.09
N VAL A 164 -0.24 -10.70 -13.25
CA VAL A 164 -1.67 -10.53 -13.54
C VAL A 164 -1.90 -9.25 -14.33
N ASN A 165 -2.75 -9.31 -15.35
CA ASN A 165 -3.14 -8.12 -16.11
C ASN A 165 -3.88 -7.13 -15.19
N LEU A 166 -3.42 -5.88 -15.17
CA LEU A 166 -3.93 -4.80 -14.33
C LEU A 166 -5.46 -4.59 -14.47
N SER A 167 -5.96 -4.62 -15.70
CA SER A 167 -7.38 -4.44 -16.01
C SER A 167 -8.24 -5.58 -15.48
N SER A 168 -7.75 -6.82 -15.53
CA SER A 168 -8.44 -7.97 -14.94
C SER A 168 -8.39 -7.96 -13.40
N GLY A 169 -7.26 -7.52 -12.83
CA GLY A 169 -7.01 -7.55 -11.39
C GLY A 169 -6.84 -8.96 -10.83
N LEU A 170 -6.43 -9.03 -9.56
CA LEU A 170 -6.22 -10.27 -8.82
C LEU A 170 -7.54 -11.03 -8.62
N LYS A 171 -7.40 -12.36 -8.55
CA LYS A 171 -8.46 -13.28 -8.11
C LYS A 171 -8.47 -13.38 -6.59
N PHE A 172 -9.58 -13.89 -6.05
CA PHE A 172 -9.73 -14.05 -4.60
C PHE A 172 -8.67 -14.99 -4.01
N GLU A 173 -8.37 -16.08 -4.70
CA GLU A 173 -7.36 -17.07 -4.29
C GLU A 173 -5.95 -16.46 -4.26
N GLN A 174 -5.61 -15.64 -5.26
CA GLN A 174 -4.35 -14.92 -5.32
C GLN A 174 -4.20 -13.92 -4.16
N LEU A 175 -5.28 -13.24 -3.78
CA LEU A 175 -5.28 -12.34 -2.62
C LEU A 175 -5.10 -13.07 -1.30
N LEU A 176 -5.66 -14.27 -1.15
CA LEU A 176 -5.43 -15.09 0.04
C LEU A 176 -3.97 -15.56 0.13
N GLU A 177 -3.37 -15.98 -0.99
CA GLU A 177 -1.95 -16.33 -1.06
C GLU A 177 -1.06 -15.14 -0.69
N LEU A 178 -1.35 -13.94 -1.22
CA LEU A 178 -0.63 -12.71 -0.89
C LEU A 178 -0.81 -12.30 0.57
N ALA A 179 -2.03 -12.37 1.10
CA ALA A 179 -2.29 -12.14 2.52
C ALA A 179 -1.53 -13.12 3.41
N GLY A 180 -1.40 -14.39 2.99
CA GLY A 180 -0.60 -15.40 3.68
C GLY A 180 0.90 -15.11 3.66
N ALA A 181 1.44 -14.65 2.53
CA ALA A 181 2.85 -14.25 2.40
C ALA A 181 3.17 -13.00 3.23
N LEU A 182 2.30 -11.98 3.16
CA LEU A 182 2.42 -10.77 3.98
C LEU A 182 2.36 -11.08 5.47
N ALA A 183 1.44 -11.96 5.90
CA ALA A 183 1.35 -12.37 7.30
C ALA A 183 2.65 -13.04 7.80
N GLN A 184 3.35 -13.80 6.94
CA GLN A 184 4.64 -14.41 7.29
C GLN A 184 5.76 -13.38 7.37
N LEU A 185 5.87 -12.48 6.40
CA LEU A 185 6.85 -11.40 6.39
C LEU A 185 6.69 -10.48 7.61
N HIS A 186 5.44 -10.09 7.89
CA HIS A 186 5.12 -9.23 9.02
C HIS A 186 5.35 -9.95 10.35
N ALA A 187 4.99 -11.24 10.47
CA ALA A 187 5.33 -12.02 11.66
C ALA A 187 6.84 -12.10 11.88
N TRP A 188 7.62 -12.42 10.84
CA TRP A 188 9.08 -12.43 10.92
C TRP A 188 9.62 -11.08 11.40
N SER A 189 9.10 -9.97 10.87
CA SER A 189 9.51 -8.61 11.27
C SER A 189 9.27 -8.32 12.75
N LEU A 190 8.19 -8.87 13.33
CA LEU A 190 7.81 -8.68 14.74
C LEU A 190 8.54 -9.62 15.71
N THR A 191 8.99 -10.79 15.24
CA THR A 191 9.50 -11.85 16.12
C THR A 191 10.98 -12.15 15.95
N THR A 192 11.63 -11.65 14.89
CA THR A 192 13.05 -11.89 14.61
C THR A 192 13.96 -11.14 15.58
N ASP A 193 15.12 -11.73 15.88
CA ASP A 193 16.22 -11.05 16.59
C ASP A 193 17.17 -10.31 15.64
N VAL A 194 16.94 -10.40 14.32
CA VAL A 194 17.71 -9.69 13.30
C VAL A 194 17.42 -8.19 13.38
N ASP A 195 18.47 -7.37 13.47
CA ASP A 195 18.36 -5.92 13.42
C ASP A 195 18.16 -5.40 11.98
N TRP A 196 16.96 -5.63 11.46
CA TRP A 196 16.57 -5.17 10.13
C TRP A 196 16.21 -3.68 10.10
N LYS A 197 15.85 -3.10 11.25
CA LYS A 197 15.33 -1.73 11.36
C LYS A 197 16.41 -0.65 11.21
N THR A 198 17.65 -0.93 11.60
CA THR A 198 18.76 0.04 11.44
C THR A 198 19.15 0.23 9.98
N ASN A 199 18.86 -0.75 9.12
CA ASN A 199 19.27 -0.76 7.72
C ASN A 199 18.19 -0.27 6.76
N LEU A 200 16.94 -0.10 7.22
CA LEU A 200 15.82 0.35 6.39
C LEU A 200 15.26 1.71 6.88
N PRO A 201 14.86 2.59 5.94
CA PRO A 201 14.28 3.88 6.30
C PRO A 201 12.91 3.72 6.95
N THR A 202 12.45 4.75 7.65
CA THR A 202 11.02 4.91 7.96
C THR A 202 10.27 5.38 6.72
N SER A 203 8.97 5.12 6.67
CA SER A 203 8.04 5.72 5.69
C SER A 203 8.24 7.23 5.57
N GLU A 204 8.35 7.95 6.69
CA GLU A 204 8.56 9.40 6.73
C GLU A 204 9.86 9.80 6.02
N THR A 205 10.95 9.07 6.27
CA THR A 205 12.25 9.35 5.64
C THR A 205 12.20 9.10 4.14
N LEU A 206 11.58 8.00 3.72
CA LEU A 206 11.42 7.64 2.32
C LEU A 206 10.54 8.67 1.57
N LEU A 207 9.42 9.07 2.19
CA LEU A 207 8.49 10.05 1.63
C LEU A 207 9.07 11.46 1.60
N ALA A 208 9.83 11.87 2.63
CA ALA A 208 10.53 13.16 2.64
C ALA A 208 11.52 13.29 1.46
N GLY A 209 12.15 12.17 1.05
CA GLY A 209 13.03 12.14 -0.12
C GLY A 209 12.33 12.45 -1.45
N ILE A 210 11.02 12.21 -1.53
CA ILE A 210 10.21 12.48 -2.73
C ILE A 210 9.24 13.65 -2.57
N GLU A 211 9.02 14.16 -1.34
CA GLU A 211 8.04 15.20 -1.01
C GLU A 211 8.20 16.44 -1.89
N GLN A 212 9.45 16.88 -2.07
CA GLN A 212 9.80 18.01 -2.93
C GLN A 212 9.28 17.89 -4.36
N TYR A 213 8.95 16.69 -4.86
CA TYR A 213 8.47 16.53 -6.23
C TYR A 213 6.95 16.72 -6.38
N PHE A 214 6.22 16.72 -5.27
CA PHE A 214 4.76 16.77 -5.26
C PHE A 214 4.21 18.16 -4.85
N ASP A 215 5.03 19.22 -4.89
CA ASP A 215 4.58 20.60 -4.58
C ASP A 215 3.35 21.01 -5.39
N ASN A 216 3.24 20.54 -6.64
CA ASN A 216 2.17 20.88 -7.59
C ASN A 216 1.04 19.82 -7.63
N ILE A 217 1.02 18.88 -6.68
CA ILE A 217 0.07 17.76 -6.71
C ILE A 217 -1.39 18.22 -6.54
N SER A 218 -1.60 19.36 -5.88
CA SER A 218 -2.92 19.97 -5.72
C SER A 218 -3.51 20.44 -7.05
N ASP A 219 -2.70 21.11 -7.89
CA ASP A 219 -3.13 21.59 -9.21
C ASP A 219 -3.49 20.41 -10.13
N LYS A 220 -2.82 19.28 -9.94
CA LYS A 220 -3.09 18.04 -10.68
C LYS A 220 -4.47 17.45 -10.36
N VAL A 221 -5.01 17.70 -9.16
CA VAL A 221 -6.37 17.25 -8.81
C VAL A 221 -7.40 17.90 -9.72
N ASP A 222 -7.31 19.22 -9.90
CA ASP A 222 -8.23 19.96 -10.77
C ASP A 222 -8.12 19.46 -12.22
N GLU A 223 -6.89 19.30 -12.71
CA GLU A 223 -6.61 18.82 -14.06
C GLU A 223 -7.22 17.42 -14.31
N ILE A 224 -7.01 16.48 -13.37
CA ILE A 224 -7.52 15.11 -13.48
C ILE A 224 -9.05 15.12 -13.46
N VAL A 225 -9.66 15.78 -12.48
CA VAL A 225 -11.13 15.82 -12.34
C VAL A 225 -11.77 16.50 -13.55
N HIS A 226 -11.16 17.55 -14.10
CA HIS A 226 -11.62 18.20 -15.31
C HIS A 226 -11.51 17.27 -16.55
N SER A 227 -10.32 16.70 -16.77
CA SER A 227 -10.01 15.86 -17.94
C SER A 227 -10.82 14.57 -17.97
N TYR A 228 -11.17 14.04 -16.80
CA TYR A 228 -11.90 12.78 -16.63
C TYR A 228 -13.23 12.98 -15.91
N SER A 229 -13.87 14.14 -16.13
CA SER A 229 -15.11 14.56 -15.45
C SER A 229 -16.26 13.56 -15.52
N GLN A 230 -16.36 12.78 -16.61
CA GLN A 230 -17.34 11.70 -16.73
C GLN A 230 -17.18 10.58 -15.69
N TYR A 231 -15.97 10.40 -15.13
CA TYR A 231 -15.67 9.39 -14.10
C TYR A 231 -15.63 10.01 -12.71
N PHE A 232 -15.05 11.20 -12.58
CA PHE A 232 -14.76 11.83 -11.28
C PHE A 232 -15.74 12.96 -10.92
N SER A 233 -16.95 12.96 -11.49
CA SER A 233 -17.97 13.99 -11.20
C SER A 233 -18.39 14.09 -9.74
N SER A 234 -18.24 13.01 -8.96
CA SER A 234 -18.56 12.97 -7.53
C SER A 234 -17.38 13.35 -6.63
N VAL A 235 -16.20 13.63 -7.20
CA VAL A 235 -15.01 13.95 -6.42
C VAL A 235 -15.12 15.34 -5.79
N ASN A 236 -15.09 15.38 -4.46
CA ASN A 236 -14.85 16.59 -3.70
C ASN A 236 -13.37 16.99 -3.78
N VAL A 237 -13.05 17.84 -4.76
CA VAL A 237 -11.71 18.32 -5.07
C VAL A 237 -11.02 18.97 -3.86
N GLU A 238 -11.72 19.87 -3.17
CA GLU A 238 -11.16 20.58 -2.01
C GLU A 238 -10.78 19.60 -0.90
N LYS A 239 -11.62 18.58 -0.65
CA LYS A 239 -11.32 17.58 0.36
C LYS A 239 -10.11 16.72 0.00
N VAL A 240 -9.99 16.35 -1.28
CA VAL A 240 -8.83 15.62 -1.78
C VAL A 240 -7.57 16.47 -1.58
N LYS A 241 -7.59 17.75 -1.95
CA LYS A 241 -6.45 18.68 -1.77
C LYS A 241 -6.05 18.83 -0.30
N GLU A 242 -7.00 18.97 0.62
CA GLU A 242 -6.71 19.00 2.06
C GLU A 242 -5.98 17.72 2.54
N MET A 243 -6.32 16.58 1.95
CA MET A 243 -5.77 15.27 2.33
C MET A 243 -4.47 14.92 1.60
N LEU A 244 -4.15 15.60 0.49
CA LEU A 244 -2.93 15.45 -0.29
C LEU A 244 -1.75 16.17 0.37
N ASN A 245 -1.37 15.68 1.54
CA ASN A 245 -0.16 16.07 2.23
C ASN A 245 0.62 14.80 2.59
N LEU A 246 1.82 14.64 2.03
CA LEU A 246 2.60 13.41 2.18
C LEU A 246 2.99 13.09 3.63
N LYS A 247 3.24 14.11 4.46
CA LYS A 247 3.45 13.91 5.90
C LYS A 247 2.19 13.43 6.60
N SER A 248 1.03 13.97 6.22
CA SER A 248 -0.25 13.53 6.74
C SER A 248 -0.58 12.11 6.29
N ILE A 249 -0.28 11.76 5.03
CA ILE A 249 -0.39 10.41 4.49
C ILE A 249 0.51 9.45 5.28
N SER A 250 1.79 9.76 5.46
CA SER A 250 2.73 8.96 6.25
C SER A 250 2.22 8.73 7.67
N LYS A 251 1.85 9.81 8.36
CA LYS A 251 1.33 9.74 9.73
C LYS A 251 0.07 8.88 9.82
N MET A 252 -0.82 8.98 8.85
CA MET A 252 -2.03 8.17 8.78
C MET A 252 -1.75 6.70 8.50
N LEU A 253 -0.79 6.41 7.61
CA LEU A 253 -0.38 5.04 7.31
C LEU A 253 0.25 4.36 8.54
N ASP A 254 1.04 5.09 9.33
CA ASP A 254 1.85 4.53 10.41
C ASP A 254 1.31 4.78 11.82
N CYS A 255 0.11 5.36 11.94
CA CYS A 255 -0.52 5.72 13.22
C CYS A 255 -0.70 4.55 14.21
N ASN A 256 -0.51 3.31 13.77
CA ASN A 256 -0.68 2.09 14.56
C ASN A 256 0.63 1.33 14.85
N THR A 257 1.77 1.82 14.36
CA THR A 257 3.08 1.18 14.57
C THR A 257 3.47 1.11 16.05
N GLU A 258 3.01 2.06 16.88
CA GLU A 258 3.19 2.02 18.34
C GLU A 258 2.37 0.90 19.01
N LEU A 259 1.24 0.50 18.41
CA LEU A 259 0.33 -0.49 18.98
C LEU A 259 0.76 -1.92 18.61
N ILE A 260 1.15 -2.14 17.35
CA ILE A 260 1.41 -3.47 16.79
C ILE A 260 2.91 -3.74 16.63
N GLY A 261 3.72 -2.69 16.55
CA GLY A 261 5.10 -2.74 16.10
C GLY A 261 5.22 -2.43 14.62
N GLU A 262 6.38 -1.91 14.23
CA GLU A 262 6.75 -1.73 12.83
C GLU A 262 7.06 -3.08 12.18
N VAL A 263 6.66 -3.22 10.93
CA VAL A 263 6.96 -4.38 10.08
C VAL A 263 7.74 -3.95 8.84
N LEU A 264 8.42 -4.90 8.20
CA LEU A 264 9.03 -4.67 6.88
C LEU A 264 7.91 -4.61 5.85
N VAL A 265 7.72 -3.41 5.30
CA VAL A 265 6.71 -3.10 4.29
C VAL A 265 7.39 -3.11 2.92
N HIS A 266 6.75 -3.70 1.90
CA HIS A 266 7.21 -3.66 0.51
C HIS A 266 7.11 -2.24 -0.06
N GLY A 267 6.00 -1.55 0.20
CA GLY A 267 5.80 -0.12 -0.08
C GLY A 267 5.22 0.16 -1.46
N ASP A 268 5.47 -0.71 -2.44
CA ASP A 268 4.82 -0.67 -3.75
C ASP A 268 4.31 -2.05 -4.20
N LEU A 269 3.44 -2.69 -3.41
CA LEU A 269 2.92 -4.02 -3.72
C LEU A 269 1.65 -3.97 -4.59
N TRP A 270 1.80 -4.21 -5.89
CA TRP A 270 0.71 -4.27 -6.86
C TRP A 270 0.96 -5.37 -7.91
N VAL A 271 -0.05 -5.68 -8.74
CA VAL A 271 -0.02 -6.83 -9.67
C VAL A 271 1.21 -6.92 -10.57
N SER A 272 1.81 -5.79 -10.95
CA SER A 272 3.00 -5.77 -11.82
C SER A 272 4.27 -6.24 -11.11
N ASN A 273 4.28 -6.18 -9.78
CA ASN A 273 5.40 -6.58 -8.93
C ASN A 273 5.24 -8.00 -8.35
N ILE A 274 4.24 -8.76 -8.83
CA ILE A 274 3.90 -10.08 -8.31
C ILE A 274 3.86 -11.09 -9.46
N PHE A 275 4.76 -12.05 -9.40
CA PHE A 275 4.76 -13.21 -10.29
C PHE A 275 4.03 -14.37 -9.61
N PHE A 276 3.10 -14.99 -10.35
CA PHE A 276 2.48 -16.26 -10.01
C PHE A 276 3.02 -17.35 -10.90
N PHE A 277 3.06 -18.59 -10.41
CA PHE A 277 3.32 -19.74 -11.28
C PHE A 277 2.28 -19.78 -12.39
N GLN A 278 2.72 -20.00 -13.63
CA GLN A 278 1.82 -20.13 -14.77
C GLN A 278 1.03 -21.44 -14.70
N ASN A 279 -0.23 -21.39 -15.09
CA ASN A 279 -1.04 -22.60 -15.32
C ASN A 279 -0.73 -23.19 -16.70
N ASP A 280 -1.32 -24.36 -16.99
CA ASP A 280 -1.21 -25.05 -18.29
C ASP A 280 -1.70 -24.20 -19.48
N ASP A 281 -2.57 -23.22 -19.25
CA ASP A 281 -3.06 -22.26 -20.25
C ASP A 281 -2.10 -21.07 -20.48
N GLY A 282 -0.96 -21.03 -19.77
CA GLY A 282 0.03 -19.97 -19.85
C GLY A 282 -0.32 -18.69 -19.10
N LEU A 283 -1.46 -18.65 -18.41
CA LEU A 283 -1.90 -17.51 -17.59
C LEU A 283 -1.39 -17.62 -16.14
N ALA A 284 -1.44 -16.51 -15.41
CA ALA A 284 -1.12 -16.48 -13.99
C ALA A 284 -2.03 -17.42 -13.18
N GLY A 285 -1.41 -18.39 -12.51
CA GLY A 285 -2.03 -19.25 -11.51
C GLY A 285 -2.24 -18.55 -10.17
N ASN A 286 -2.45 -19.35 -9.13
CA ASN A 286 -2.78 -18.80 -7.81
C ASN A 286 -1.57 -18.75 -6.85
N SER A 287 -0.58 -19.62 -7.03
CA SER A 287 0.59 -19.69 -6.16
C SER A 287 1.63 -18.64 -6.54
N ILE A 288 2.15 -17.93 -5.54
CA ILE A 288 3.17 -16.89 -5.74
C ILE A 288 4.50 -17.54 -6.13
N LYS A 289 5.06 -17.09 -7.25
CA LYS A 289 6.41 -17.44 -7.70
C LYS A 289 7.46 -16.49 -7.08
N GLY A 290 7.16 -15.19 -7.04
CA GLY A 290 8.07 -14.20 -6.47
C GLY A 290 7.47 -12.80 -6.44
N ILE A 291 7.86 -12.03 -5.42
CA ILE A 291 7.57 -10.60 -5.26
C ILE A 291 8.86 -9.82 -5.57
N ILE A 292 8.76 -8.83 -6.44
CA ILE A 292 9.90 -8.05 -6.95
C ILE A 292 9.72 -6.56 -6.67
N ASP A 293 10.76 -5.78 -6.92
CA ASP A 293 10.75 -4.30 -6.83
C ASP A 293 10.58 -3.74 -5.41
N TRP A 294 11.52 -4.10 -4.53
CA TRP A 294 11.57 -3.67 -3.13
C TRP A 294 12.18 -2.26 -2.93
N GLN A 295 12.18 -1.42 -3.96
CA GLN A 295 12.83 -0.10 -3.94
C GLN A 295 12.15 0.92 -3.01
N PHE A 296 10.89 0.66 -2.64
CA PHE A 296 10.12 1.44 -1.67
C PHE A 296 10.02 0.75 -0.30
N ALA A 297 10.84 -0.27 -0.03
CA ALA A 297 10.76 -0.99 1.23
C ALA A 297 11.15 -0.10 2.41
N HIS A 298 10.39 -0.20 3.50
CA HIS A 298 10.57 0.64 4.67
C HIS A 298 10.03 -0.01 5.94
N ARG A 299 10.35 0.60 7.08
CA ARG A 299 9.70 0.35 8.36
C ARG A 299 8.35 1.05 8.34
N GLY A 300 7.28 0.29 8.48
CA GLY A 300 5.94 0.87 8.46
C GLY A 300 4.89 -0.01 9.11
N SER A 301 3.65 0.39 8.88
CA SER A 301 2.45 -0.31 9.35
C SER A 301 2.08 -1.49 8.47
N PHE A 302 1.64 -2.57 9.11
CA PHE A 302 1.19 -3.81 8.45
C PHE A 302 0.06 -3.62 7.43
N CYS A 303 -0.68 -2.50 7.51
CA CYS A 303 -1.76 -2.19 6.58
C CYS A 303 -1.27 -1.84 5.18
N ASN A 304 -0.04 -1.33 5.04
CA ASN A 304 0.44 -0.63 3.85
C ASN A 304 0.30 -1.49 2.59
N ASP A 305 0.89 -2.69 2.59
CA ASP A 305 0.92 -3.57 1.42
C ASP A 305 -0.45 -4.18 1.11
N LEU A 306 -1.19 -4.64 2.14
CA LEU A 306 -2.51 -5.23 1.93
C LEU A 306 -3.51 -4.20 1.39
N ARG A 307 -3.44 -2.96 1.88
CA ARG A 307 -4.22 -1.83 1.41
C ARG A 307 -3.88 -1.48 -0.05
N ARG A 308 -2.59 -1.41 -0.38
CA ARG A 308 -2.10 -1.14 -1.74
C ARG A 308 -2.67 -2.12 -2.77
N LEU A 309 -2.76 -3.41 -2.41
CA LEU A 309 -3.41 -4.42 -3.25
C LEU A 309 -4.88 -4.07 -3.54
N PHE A 310 -5.65 -3.64 -2.53
CA PHE A 310 -7.05 -3.28 -2.73
C PHE A 310 -7.27 -2.02 -3.56
N ASP A 311 -6.37 -1.04 -3.47
CA ASP A 311 -6.51 0.20 -4.24
C ASP A 311 -6.45 -0.06 -5.74
N ILE A 312 -5.42 -0.78 -6.19
CA ILE A 312 -5.07 -0.84 -7.62
C ILE A 312 -5.16 -2.23 -8.22
N SER A 313 -4.97 -3.28 -7.41
CA SER A 313 -4.82 -4.65 -7.88
C SER A 313 -6.11 -5.47 -7.81
N THR A 314 -7.23 -4.89 -7.37
CA THR A 314 -8.52 -5.61 -7.27
C THR A 314 -9.63 -4.90 -8.05
N SER A 315 -10.58 -5.67 -8.58
CA SER A 315 -11.81 -5.10 -9.12
C SER A 315 -12.70 -4.56 -8.00
N THR A 316 -13.54 -3.58 -8.30
CA THR A 316 -14.53 -3.01 -7.36
C THR A 316 -15.40 -4.10 -6.73
N THR A 317 -15.90 -5.04 -7.55
CA THR A 317 -16.73 -6.15 -7.08
C THR A 317 -15.99 -7.04 -6.08
N LEU A 318 -14.74 -7.38 -6.37
CA LEU A 318 -13.94 -8.21 -5.48
C LEU A 318 -13.66 -7.46 -4.17
N ARG A 319 -13.18 -6.22 -4.25
CA ARG A 319 -12.86 -5.38 -3.08
C ARG A 319 -14.05 -5.27 -2.13
N ARG A 320 -15.21 -4.84 -2.63
CA ARG A 320 -16.44 -4.69 -1.82
C ARG A 320 -16.90 -6.01 -1.21
N LYS A 321 -16.73 -7.12 -1.91
CA LYS A 321 -17.19 -8.44 -1.45
C LYS A 321 -16.25 -9.09 -0.43
N TYR A 322 -14.93 -8.95 -0.60
CA TYR A 322 -13.97 -9.82 0.09
C TYR A 322 -12.91 -9.09 0.92
N MET A 323 -12.82 -7.75 0.91
CA MET A 323 -11.78 -7.02 1.65
C MET A 323 -11.73 -7.40 3.14
N GLU A 324 -12.89 -7.47 3.80
CA GLU A 324 -12.98 -7.90 5.20
C GLU A 324 -12.60 -9.38 5.39
N THR A 325 -13.01 -10.26 4.48
CA THR A 325 -12.67 -11.69 4.55
C THR A 325 -11.16 -11.92 4.42
N VAL A 326 -10.52 -11.23 3.47
CA VAL A 326 -9.06 -11.30 3.28
C VAL A 326 -8.33 -10.70 4.48
N LEU A 327 -8.80 -9.59 5.04
CA LEU A 327 -8.22 -8.99 6.24
C LEU A 327 -8.31 -9.91 7.46
N GLN A 328 -9.45 -10.58 7.66
CA GLN A 328 -9.63 -11.59 8.71
C GLN A 328 -8.67 -12.77 8.50
N PHE A 329 -8.54 -13.25 7.27
CA PHE A 329 -7.60 -14.32 6.93
C PHE A 329 -6.15 -13.91 7.24
N TYR A 330 -5.75 -12.72 6.79
CA TYR A 330 -4.44 -12.13 7.10
C TYR A 330 -4.19 -12.08 8.61
N TYR A 331 -5.14 -11.54 9.39
CA TYR A 331 -5.01 -11.44 10.84
C TYR A 331 -4.84 -12.81 11.50
N ASN A 332 -5.66 -13.79 11.12
CA ASN A 332 -5.58 -15.14 11.67
C ASN A 332 -4.22 -15.79 11.38
N ARG A 333 -3.70 -15.60 10.17
CA ARG A 333 -2.35 -16.07 9.80
C ARG A 333 -1.28 -15.35 10.60
N LEU A 334 -1.31 -14.02 10.66
CA LEU A 334 -0.34 -13.22 11.42
C LEU A 334 -0.33 -13.66 12.90
N LYS A 335 -1.51 -13.80 13.51
CA LYS A 335 -1.63 -14.27 14.90
C LYS A 335 -1.05 -15.67 15.09
N SER A 336 -1.26 -16.57 14.13
CA SER A 336 -0.72 -17.93 14.19
C SER A 336 0.82 -17.97 14.14
N PHE A 337 1.45 -17.06 13.38
CA PHE A 337 2.90 -17.00 13.24
C PHE A 337 3.58 -16.18 14.35
N ALA A 338 2.99 -15.04 14.74
CA ALA A 338 3.55 -14.14 15.75
C ALA A 338 3.22 -14.55 17.20
N GLY A 339 2.21 -15.41 17.40
CA GLY A 339 1.81 -15.90 18.72
C GLY A 339 1.47 -14.76 19.68
N ASP A 340 2.07 -14.77 20.87
CA ASP A 340 1.81 -13.80 21.94
C ASP A 340 2.41 -12.41 21.66
N LYS A 341 3.29 -12.27 20.66
CA LYS A 341 3.82 -10.96 20.25
C LYS A 341 2.75 -10.08 19.61
N LEU A 342 1.73 -10.67 18.99
CA LEU A 342 0.58 -9.93 18.47
C LEU A 342 -0.49 -9.79 19.55
N THR A 343 -0.52 -8.65 20.24
CA THR A 343 -1.43 -8.40 21.37
C THR A 343 -2.77 -7.78 20.97
N VAL A 344 -2.88 -7.29 19.74
CA VAL A 344 -4.10 -6.63 19.23
C VAL A 344 -5.19 -7.60 18.83
N SER A 345 -6.44 -7.18 19.04
CA SER A 345 -7.63 -7.88 18.57
C SER A 345 -7.87 -7.66 17.06
N TYR A 346 -8.62 -8.57 16.44
CA TYR A 346 -9.06 -8.39 15.06
C TYR A 346 -9.85 -7.09 14.87
N LEU A 347 -10.70 -6.71 15.83
CA LEU A 347 -11.50 -5.50 15.73
C LEU A 347 -10.61 -4.24 15.66
N GLN A 348 -9.54 -4.18 16.46
CA GLN A 348 -8.57 -3.08 16.38
C GLN A 348 -7.88 -3.05 15.02
N VAL A 349 -7.40 -4.20 14.54
CA VAL A 349 -6.78 -4.35 13.21
C VAL A 349 -7.71 -3.92 12.09
N LYS A 350 -8.99 -4.31 12.17
CA LYS A 350 -10.03 -3.93 11.22
C LYS A 350 -10.22 -2.42 11.18
N ASN A 351 -10.38 -1.78 12.33
CA ASN A 351 -10.60 -0.33 12.40
C ASN A 351 -9.39 0.43 11.84
N ILE A 352 -8.18 0.04 12.25
CA ILE A 352 -6.92 0.64 11.75
C ILE A 352 -6.85 0.52 10.22
N PHE A 353 -7.08 -0.69 9.71
CA PHE A 353 -7.01 -0.94 8.26
C PHE A 353 -8.06 -0.13 7.50
N GLN A 354 -9.30 -0.07 7.99
CA GLN A 354 -10.38 0.69 7.35
C GLN A 354 -10.08 2.19 7.33
N THR A 355 -9.55 2.76 8.42
CA THR A 355 -9.14 4.16 8.47
C THR A 355 -8.00 4.45 7.48
N ALA A 356 -6.96 3.60 7.47
CA ALA A 356 -5.83 3.74 6.55
C ALA A 356 -6.29 3.63 5.09
N PHE A 357 -7.09 2.62 4.77
CA PHE A 357 -7.68 2.42 3.44
C PHE A 357 -8.56 3.60 3.01
N ALA A 358 -9.44 4.09 3.88
CA ALA A 358 -10.36 5.17 3.55
C ALA A 358 -9.63 6.46 3.17
N TYR A 359 -8.63 6.85 3.97
CA TYR A 359 -7.86 8.08 3.75
C TYR A 359 -7.20 8.07 2.37
N THR A 360 -6.63 6.94 2.03
CA THR A 360 -5.74 6.81 0.92
C THR A 360 -6.48 6.40 -0.35
N ALA A 361 -7.60 5.68 -0.27
CA ALA A 361 -8.52 5.46 -1.38
C ALA A 361 -9.04 6.79 -1.97
N VAL A 362 -9.29 7.80 -1.12
CA VAL A 362 -9.71 9.14 -1.54
C VAL A 362 -8.62 9.89 -2.32
N THR A 363 -7.34 9.64 -2.02
CA THR A 363 -6.21 10.33 -2.68
C THR A 363 -5.56 9.51 -3.80
N SER A 364 -5.88 8.22 -3.92
CA SER A 364 -5.14 7.28 -4.76
C SER A 364 -5.23 7.57 -6.25
N PHE A 365 -6.36 8.07 -6.75
CA PHE A 365 -6.51 8.37 -8.18
C PHE A 365 -5.49 9.42 -8.66
N VAL A 366 -5.03 10.31 -7.78
CA VAL A 366 -4.06 11.35 -8.11
C VAL A 366 -2.68 10.76 -8.38
N PHE A 367 -2.27 9.74 -7.62
CA PHE A 367 -0.97 9.08 -7.77
C PHE A 367 -0.97 7.95 -8.78
N LEU A 368 -2.08 7.20 -8.89
CA LEU A 368 -2.17 5.99 -9.68
C LEU A 368 -2.54 6.23 -11.13
N LEU A 369 -3.30 7.29 -11.43
CA LEU A 369 -3.93 7.44 -12.73
C LEU A 369 -2.90 7.58 -13.86
N GLU A 370 -1.91 8.44 -13.67
CA GLU A 370 -0.86 8.69 -14.67
C GLU A 370 0.02 7.46 -14.94
N GLU A 371 0.28 6.66 -13.90
CA GLU A 371 0.98 5.38 -14.05
C GLU A 371 0.15 4.38 -14.86
N CYS A 372 -1.14 4.24 -14.53
CA CYS A 372 -2.03 3.32 -15.21
C CYS A 372 -2.30 3.72 -16.66
N ILE A 373 -2.46 5.01 -16.95
CA ILE A 373 -2.75 5.50 -18.31
C ILE A 373 -1.56 5.27 -19.23
N GLU A 374 -0.33 5.47 -18.75
CA GLU A 374 0.86 5.15 -19.56
C GLU A 374 0.91 3.65 -19.89
N MET A 375 0.75 2.79 -18.88
CA MET A 375 0.81 1.34 -19.09
C MET A 375 -0.27 0.84 -20.05
N LEU A 376 -1.39 1.51 -20.08
CA LEU A 376 -2.54 1.14 -20.90
C LEU A 376 -2.66 2.01 -22.14
N ALA A 377 -1.63 2.77 -22.53
CA ALA A 377 -1.67 3.79 -23.58
C ALA A 377 -2.33 3.31 -24.89
N ASP A 378 -2.16 2.05 -25.26
CA ASP A 378 -2.70 1.45 -26.50
C ASP A 378 -3.97 0.59 -26.28
N ASP A 379 -4.54 0.58 -25.06
CA ASP A 379 -5.71 -0.22 -24.69
C ASP A 379 -6.80 0.64 -24.01
N GLU A 380 -7.58 1.35 -24.83
CA GLU A 380 -8.67 2.23 -24.38
C GLU A 380 -9.73 1.51 -23.53
N GLN A 381 -10.00 0.23 -23.82
CA GLN A 381 -10.98 -0.54 -23.05
C GLN A 381 -10.47 -0.80 -21.63
N SER A 382 -9.21 -1.20 -21.50
CA SER A 382 -8.55 -1.33 -20.20
C SER A 382 -8.45 0.00 -19.45
N LYS A 383 -8.12 1.10 -20.13
CA LYS A 383 -8.11 2.44 -19.52
C LYS A 383 -9.46 2.79 -18.92
N HIS A 384 -10.54 2.57 -19.67
CA HIS A 384 -11.90 2.80 -19.20
C HIS A 384 -12.21 2.02 -17.92
N PHE A 385 -11.85 0.73 -17.87
CA PHE A 385 -12.05 -0.09 -16.67
C PHE A 385 -11.25 0.40 -15.46
N ILE A 386 -10.01 0.88 -15.65
CA ILE A 386 -9.22 1.43 -14.55
C ILE A 386 -9.77 2.77 -14.07
N LEU A 387 -10.20 3.65 -14.96
CA LEU A 387 -10.86 4.91 -14.60
C LEU A 387 -12.11 4.68 -13.75
N LEU A 388 -12.97 3.75 -14.16
CA LEU A 388 -14.13 3.34 -13.35
C LEU A 388 -13.71 2.76 -11.99
N ARG A 389 -12.67 1.90 -11.96
CA ARG A 389 -12.17 1.32 -10.71
C ARG A 389 -11.67 2.39 -9.74
N LEU A 390 -10.96 3.40 -10.23
CA LEU A 390 -10.44 4.51 -9.42
C LEU A 390 -11.56 5.43 -8.94
N ALA A 391 -12.59 5.69 -9.74
CA ALA A 391 -13.78 6.43 -9.31
C ALA A 391 -14.53 5.67 -8.21
N GLU A 392 -14.76 4.37 -8.38
CA GLU A 392 -15.41 3.53 -7.37
C GLU A 392 -14.54 3.36 -6.10
N LEU A 393 -13.21 3.41 -6.24
CA LEU A 393 -12.28 3.43 -5.10
C LEU A 393 -12.44 4.72 -4.29
N TYR A 394 -12.51 5.87 -4.98
CA TYR A 394 -12.81 7.15 -4.34
C TYR A 394 -14.12 7.09 -3.57
N GLU A 395 -15.20 6.58 -4.17
CA GLU A 395 -16.50 6.42 -3.51
C GLU A 395 -16.43 5.51 -2.27
N ASP A 396 -15.71 4.38 -2.37
CA ASP A 396 -15.50 3.49 -1.23
C ASP A 396 -14.76 4.19 -0.09
N GLY A 397 -13.71 4.95 -0.41
CA GLY A 397 -12.94 5.74 0.55
C GLY A 397 -13.78 6.83 1.21
N SER A 398 -14.49 7.61 0.40
CA SER A 398 -15.37 8.70 0.87
C SER A 398 -16.47 8.19 1.80
N ARG A 399 -17.10 7.06 1.48
CA ARG A 399 -18.10 6.42 2.35
C ARG A 399 -17.52 6.01 3.70
N LEU A 400 -16.33 5.41 3.71
CA LEU A 400 -15.67 4.97 4.94
C LEU A 400 -15.17 6.16 5.78
N LEU A 401 -14.66 7.22 5.15
CA LEU A 401 -14.30 8.45 5.85
C LEU A 401 -15.53 9.13 6.47
N GLY A 402 -16.62 9.25 5.71
CA GLY A 402 -17.88 9.81 6.21
C GLY A 402 -18.40 9.03 7.42
N LYS A 403 -18.38 7.70 7.36
CA LYS A 403 -18.73 6.84 8.50
C LYS A 403 -17.82 7.10 9.71
N SER A 404 -16.51 7.17 9.51
CA SER A 404 -15.54 7.39 10.60
C SER A 404 -15.72 8.75 11.28
N ILE A 405 -15.99 9.80 10.48
CA ILE A 405 -16.26 11.15 10.99
C ILE A 405 -17.55 11.16 11.82
N LEU A 406 -18.59 10.47 11.34
CA LEU A 406 -19.86 10.37 12.05
C LEU A 406 -19.71 9.59 13.37
N GLU A 407 -18.96 8.49 13.38
CA GLU A 407 -18.64 7.74 14.59
C GLU A 407 -17.85 8.60 15.60
N ALA A 408 -16.86 9.36 15.14
CA ALA A 408 -16.08 10.26 15.99
C ALA A 408 -16.95 11.37 16.60
N LYS A 409 -17.79 12.02 15.79
CA LYS A 409 -18.75 13.03 16.25
C LYS A 409 -19.75 12.45 17.25
N ALA A 410 -20.25 11.24 17.00
CA ALA A 410 -21.15 10.54 17.92
C ALA A 410 -20.45 10.25 19.26
N HIS A 411 -19.19 9.80 19.23
CA HIS A 411 -18.44 9.53 20.44
C HIS A 411 -18.13 10.79 21.25
N GLU A 412 -17.72 11.88 20.59
CA GLU A 412 -17.53 13.19 21.21
C GLU A 412 -18.83 13.67 21.86
N SER A 413 -19.96 13.53 21.15
CA SER A 413 -21.28 13.87 21.66
C SER A 413 -21.63 13.08 22.92
N VAL A 414 -21.43 11.75 22.90
CA VAL A 414 -21.68 10.87 24.06
C VAL A 414 -20.75 11.21 25.24
N SER A 415 -19.48 11.48 24.99
CA SER A 415 -18.48 11.82 26.02
C SER A 415 -18.76 13.17 26.68
N SER A 416 -19.03 14.20 25.86
CA SER A 416 -19.45 15.53 26.32
C SER A 416 -20.72 15.44 27.16
N PHE A 417 -21.68 14.62 26.73
CA PHE A 417 -22.89 14.37 27.49
C PHE A 417 -22.61 13.66 28.83
N GLY A 418 -21.80 12.59 28.84
CA GLY A 418 -21.43 11.87 30.06
C GLY A 418 -20.74 12.76 31.09
N ALA A 419 -19.92 13.70 30.62
CA ALA A 419 -19.28 14.72 31.46
C ALA A 419 -20.32 15.71 32.05
N ALA A 420 -21.26 16.19 31.24
CA ALA A 420 -22.33 17.09 31.68
C ALA A 420 -23.25 16.40 32.72
N LEU A 421 -23.65 15.15 32.47
CA LEU A 421 -24.46 14.36 33.39
C LEU A 421 -23.73 14.12 34.72
N SER A 422 -22.44 13.80 34.66
CA SER A 422 -21.61 13.63 35.87
C SER A 422 -21.52 14.89 36.71
N GLN A 423 -21.46 16.06 36.07
CA GLN A 423 -21.45 17.36 36.76
C GLN A 423 -22.80 17.67 37.43
N ILE A 424 -23.91 17.33 36.76
CA ILE A 424 -25.28 17.45 37.31
C ILE A 424 -25.47 16.52 38.51
N ILE A 425 -24.99 15.27 38.42
CA ILE A 425 -25.06 14.31 39.52
C ILE A 425 -24.36 14.86 40.76
N LYS A 426 -23.18 15.47 40.58
CA LYS A 426 -22.41 16.10 41.66
C LYS A 426 -23.08 17.34 42.26
N SER A 427 -23.90 18.07 41.51
CA SER A 427 -24.55 19.30 41.96
C SER A 427 -25.98 19.11 42.50
N SER A 428 -26.61 17.97 42.22
CA SER A 428 -27.99 17.69 42.63
C SER A 428 -28.08 17.05 44.04
N HIS A 429 -29.08 17.47 44.84
CA HIS A 429 -29.38 16.91 46.18
C HIS A 429 -30.57 15.93 46.19
N SER A 430 -31.09 15.54 45.01
CA SER A 430 -32.32 14.74 44.85
C SER A 430 -32.04 13.39 44.18
N SER A 431 -32.34 12.28 44.88
CA SER A 431 -32.05 10.92 44.39
C SER A 431 -33.00 10.45 43.27
N GLU A 432 -34.25 10.94 43.22
CA GLU A 432 -35.23 10.52 42.21
C GLU A 432 -34.97 11.11 40.82
N ILE A 433 -34.51 12.36 40.76
CA ILE A 433 -34.13 13.03 39.51
C ILE A 433 -32.83 12.42 38.96
N LEU A 434 -31.90 12.08 39.84
CA LEU A 434 -30.69 11.32 39.52
C LEU A 434 -31.03 9.99 38.84
N HIS A 435 -31.98 9.25 39.44
CA HIS A 435 -32.34 7.91 38.97
C HIS A 435 -33.06 7.92 37.62
N SER A 436 -33.96 8.87 37.36
CA SER A 436 -34.69 8.92 36.07
C SER A 436 -33.78 9.37 34.93
N THR A 437 -32.94 10.38 35.17
CA THR A 437 -32.02 10.93 34.16
C THR A 437 -30.94 9.91 33.79
N VAL A 438 -30.35 9.23 34.78
CA VAL A 438 -29.36 8.16 34.54
C VAL A 438 -30.00 6.97 33.83
N ARG A 439 -31.21 6.55 34.20
CA ARG A 439 -31.90 5.43 33.54
C ARG A 439 -32.23 5.73 32.08
N SER A 440 -32.71 6.95 31.79
CA SER A 440 -33.00 7.39 30.44
C SER A 440 -31.72 7.51 29.60
N PHE A 441 -30.63 8.00 30.19
CA PHE A 441 -29.34 8.07 29.52
C PHE A 441 -28.79 6.68 29.18
N VAL A 442 -28.74 5.75 30.14
CA VAL A 442 -28.25 4.38 29.93
C VAL A 442 -29.06 3.65 28.85
N GLN A 443 -30.38 3.85 28.80
CA GLN A 443 -31.22 3.27 27.74
C GLN A 443 -30.89 3.82 26.35
N HIS A 444 -30.59 5.11 26.24
CA HIS A 444 -30.30 5.72 24.95
C HIS A 444 -28.84 5.60 24.52
N GLU A 445 -27.89 5.54 25.46
CA GLU A 445 -26.50 5.15 25.22
C GLU A 445 -26.44 3.72 24.67
N ALA A 446 -27.19 2.78 25.26
CA ALA A 446 -27.35 1.44 24.71
C ALA A 446 -28.01 1.45 23.33
N CYS A 447 -28.97 2.36 23.08
CA CYS A 447 -29.58 2.54 21.76
C CYS A 447 -28.56 3.06 20.74
N LEU A 448 -27.76 4.07 21.08
CA LEU A 448 -26.68 4.62 20.25
C LEU A 448 -25.62 3.57 19.94
N HIS A 449 -25.18 2.79 20.93
CA HIS A 449 -24.27 1.67 20.72
C HIS A 449 -24.86 0.57 19.83
N ASN A 450 -26.16 0.29 19.95
CA ASN A 450 -26.85 -0.68 19.09
C ASN A 450 -27.16 -0.12 17.68
N SER A 451 -27.25 1.19 17.51
CA SER A 451 -27.56 1.90 16.26
C SER A 451 -26.35 2.15 15.36
N ILE A 452 -25.15 1.67 15.73
CA ILE A 452 -23.91 1.74 14.92
C ILE A 452 -24.04 0.96 13.59
N ALA A 453 -25.16 0.25 13.37
CA ALA A 453 -25.44 -0.49 12.14
C ALA A 453 -25.95 0.36 10.95
N SER A 454 -26.49 1.58 11.15
CA SER A 454 -26.88 2.45 10.02
C SER A 454 -26.95 3.94 10.37
N LEU A 455 -26.58 4.79 9.39
CA LEU A 455 -26.53 6.26 9.55
C LEU A 455 -27.90 6.86 9.93
N LYS A 456 -29.00 6.38 9.33
CA LYS A 456 -30.37 6.84 9.63
C LYS A 456 -30.83 6.50 11.06
N GLN A 457 -30.33 5.41 11.64
CA GLN A 457 -30.65 5.04 13.03
C GLN A 457 -29.89 5.88 14.05
N LEU A 458 -28.67 6.30 13.71
CA LEU A 458 -27.83 7.13 14.57
C LEU A 458 -28.31 8.58 14.62
N ASP A 459 -28.73 9.12 13.47
CA ASP A 459 -29.43 10.40 13.38
C ASP A 459 -30.74 10.37 14.19
N PHE A 460 -31.61 9.39 13.92
CA PHE A 460 -32.87 9.21 14.66
C PHE A 460 -32.68 9.04 16.18
N ALA A 461 -31.67 8.27 16.60
CA ALA A 461 -31.34 8.10 18.01
C ALA A 461 -30.89 9.42 18.66
N SER A 462 -30.12 10.23 17.94
CA SER A 462 -29.66 11.55 18.37
C SER A 462 -30.83 12.53 18.49
N THR A 463 -31.72 12.62 17.49
CA THR A 463 -32.94 13.44 17.54
C THR A 463 -33.83 13.07 18.73
N LYS A 464 -33.95 11.77 19.00
CA LYS A 464 -34.78 11.26 20.10
C LYS A 464 -34.15 11.57 21.46
N LEU A 465 -32.82 11.46 21.59
CA LEU A 465 -32.09 11.89 22.79
C LEU A 465 -32.32 13.39 23.06
N ILE A 466 -32.21 14.22 22.01
CA ILE A 466 -32.44 15.67 22.07
C ILE A 466 -33.86 16.00 22.54
N SER A 467 -34.89 15.29 22.04
CA SER A 467 -36.28 15.56 22.44
C SER A 467 -36.54 15.19 23.90
N VAL A 468 -35.93 14.11 24.39
CA VAL A 468 -36.00 13.71 25.81
C VAL A 468 -35.32 14.76 26.69
N LEU A 469 -34.19 15.31 26.26
CA LEU A 469 -33.47 16.35 26.99
C LEU A 469 -34.24 17.67 27.06
N LYS A 470 -34.84 18.11 25.94
CA LYS A 470 -35.70 19.29 25.91
C LYS A 470 -36.90 19.13 26.86
N ASN A 471 -37.60 17.99 26.78
CA ASN A 471 -38.72 17.69 27.68
C ASN A 471 -38.31 17.64 29.16
N THR A 472 -37.11 17.14 29.46
CA THR A 472 -36.58 17.07 30.84
C THR A 472 -36.20 18.46 31.35
N ALA A 473 -35.59 19.30 30.50
CA ALA A 473 -35.25 20.68 30.82
C ALA A 473 -36.50 21.54 31.07
N GLU A 474 -37.54 21.37 30.26
CA GLU A 474 -38.83 22.08 30.40
C GLU A 474 -39.56 21.68 31.69
N LYS A 475 -39.57 20.39 32.04
CA LYS A 475 -40.30 19.87 33.21
C LYS A 475 -39.72 20.25 34.57
N HIS A 476 -38.42 20.52 34.67
CA HIS A 476 -37.75 20.60 35.97
C HIS A 476 -37.29 22.01 36.37
N HIS A 477 -37.48 23.04 35.54
CA HIS A 477 -37.19 24.46 35.86
C HIS A 477 -35.82 24.75 36.50
N PHE A 478 -34.85 23.85 36.31
CA PHE A 478 -33.53 23.90 36.95
C PHE A 478 -32.44 23.58 35.93
N PHE A 479 -32.36 24.37 34.86
CA PHE A 479 -31.21 24.33 33.95
C PHE A 479 -30.77 25.76 33.64
N SER A 480 -29.48 26.03 33.83
CA SER A 480 -28.89 27.28 33.39
C SER A 480 -28.95 27.37 31.86
N THR A 481 -29.17 28.56 31.34
CA THR A 481 -29.16 28.93 29.91
C THR A 481 -27.97 28.31 29.15
N GLN A 482 -26.84 28.14 29.85
CA GLN A 482 -25.61 27.52 29.38
C GLN A 482 -25.75 26.06 28.89
N PHE A 483 -26.71 25.28 29.42
CA PHE A 483 -26.96 23.89 28.99
C PHE A 483 -27.74 23.83 27.68
N ILE A 484 -28.73 24.71 27.51
CA ILE A 484 -29.49 24.84 26.27
C ILE A 484 -28.58 25.37 25.18
N ASP A 485 -27.74 26.37 25.47
CA ASP A 485 -26.79 26.94 24.53
C ASP A 485 -25.75 25.92 24.05
N LYS A 486 -25.17 25.12 24.96
CA LYS A 486 -24.28 24.01 24.57
C LYS A 486 -24.98 22.91 23.80
N THR A 487 -26.22 22.58 24.14
CA THR A 487 -27.00 21.57 23.40
C THR A 487 -27.33 22.07 21.99
N LYS A 488 -27.57 23.38 21.83
CA LYS A 488 -27.87 24.04 20.56
C LYS A 488 -26.62 24.16 19.67
N GLU A 489 -25.48 24.52 20.24
CA GLU A 489 -24.18 24.54 19.56
C GLU A 489 -23.77 23.14 19.04
N GLN A 490 -24.15 22.09 19.78
CA GLN A 490 -23.94 20.69 19.36
C GLN A 490 -24.97 20.20 18.33
N LEU A 491 -26.21 20.70 18.37
CA LEU A 491 -27.21 20.52 17.32
C LEU A 491 -26.73 21.12 15.99
N ASP A 492 -26.16 22.32 16.01
CA ASP A 492 -25.63 22.99 14.82
C ASP A 492 -24.41 22.23 14.22
N LEU A 493 -23.64 21.49 15.04
CA LEU A 493 -22.52 20.63 14.61
C LEU A 493 -22.96 19.29 13.97
N ILE A 494 -24.15 18.81 14.34
CA ILE A 494 -24.80 17.63 13.76
C ILE A 494 -25.56 18.03 12.49
N GLU A 495 -26.32 19.13 12.51
CA GLU A 495 -26.99 19.71 11.33
C GLU A 495 -25.98 20.20 10.27
N SER A 496 -24.79 20.67 10.65
CA SER A 496 -23.73 20.96 9.65
C SER A 496 -23.10 19.70 9.04
N ALA A 497 -23.32 18.51 9.62
CA ALA A 497 -22.99 17.24 8.96
C ALA A 497 -23.98 16.88 7.84
N ASP A 498 -25.16 17.52 7.81
CA ASP A 498 -26.22 17.36 6.81
C ASP A 498 -25.79 17.86 5.42
N TYR A 499 -24.79 18.75 5.36
CA TYR A 499 -24.11 19.14 4.11
C TYR A 499 -23.43 17.96 3.39
N TRP A 500 -22.96 16.95 4.14
CA TRP A 500 -22.36 15.75 3.56
C TRP A 500 -23.38 14.66 3.21
N LEU A 501 -24.62 14.78 3.71
CA LEU A 501 -25.68 13.78 3.50
C LEU A 501 -26.57 14.11 2.30
N ASN A 502 -26.81 15.39 2.00
CA ASN A 502 -27.79 15.79 0.97
C ASN A 502 -27.26 15.96 -0.46
N TYR A 503 -25.99 15.63 -0.76
CA TYR A 503 -25.49 15.76 -2.15
C TYR A 503 -25.76 14.53 -3.05
N ASN A 504 -26.25 13.41 -2.50
CA ASN A 504 -26.39 12.16 -3.26
C ASN A 504 -27.81 11.58 -3.37
N GLU A 505 -28.86 12.22 -2.82
CA GLU A 505 -30.24 11.73 -2.99
C GLU A 505 -30.99 12.35 -4.21
N GLU A 506 -30.41 13.29 -4.97
CA GLU A 506 -31.02 13.81 -6.22
C GLU A 506 -30.78 12.94 -7.48
N LYS A 507 -30.18 11.74 -7.36
CA LYS A 507 -29.91 10.86 -8.51
C LYS A 507 -30.41 9.41 -8.38
N GLU A 508 -31.20 9.09 -7.36
CA GLU A 508 -31.86 7.78 -7.21
C GLU A 508 -33.40 7.83 -7.34
N GLU A 509 -33.93 8.83 -8.07
CA GLU A 509 -35.20 8.71 -8.83
C GLU A 509 -34.89 8.72 -10.33
#